data_AF-A0AAX0YUY2-F1
#
_entry.id   AF-A0AAX0YUY2-F1
#
_cell.length_a   1.000
_cell.length_b   1.000
_cell.length_c   1.000
_cell.angle_alpha   90.00
_cell.angle_beta   90.00
_cell.angle_gamma   90.00
#
_symmetry.space_group_name_H-M   'P 1'
#
loop_
_entity.id
_entity.type
_entity.pdbx_description
1 polymer ?
#
loop_
_entity_poly.entity_id
_entity_poly.type
_entity_poly.pdbx_seq_one_letter_code
_entity_poly.pdbx_strand_id
1 'polypeptide(L)'
;MDRCPLCGSNDNTWLVADTNRDYFRCLQCALIYADPTTHLTSSQEKLVYDQHRNNPNDIGYRQFLGRLATPLATRLSSPPLSGLDFGSGPGPTLSVMLAEMGYTMTIYDPYFAAQSVVLEGQYDFVTCTEAIEHFYQPAKEWGLLLRLVKPGGWLGIMTKLVTDTDAFEHWYYKNDPTHVSFFSHDTFCFLAQRDGLEVEFVGNDVILLRKPQ
;
A
#
# COMPACT_ATOMS: atom_id res chain seq x y z
N MET A 1 -5.60 -6.91 24.87
CA MET A 1 -5.41 -7.78 23.70
C MET A 1 -6.19 -7.13 22.58
N ASP A 2 -5.48 -6.33 21.81
CA ASP A 2 -6.10 -5.53 20.77
C ASP A 2 -6.41 -6.39 19.55
N ARG A 3 -7.53 -6.07 18.90
CA ARG A 3 -7.96 -6.72 17.66
C ARG A 3 -6.97 -6.40 16.55
N CYS A 4 -6.75 -7.35 15.65
CA CYS A 4 -5.96 -7.11 14.45
C CYS A 4 -6.55 -5.91 13.69
N PRO A 5 -5.74 -4.89 13.35
CA PRO A 5 -6.25 -3.65 12.78
C PRO A 5 -6.71 -3.79 11.31
N LEU A 6 -6.47 -4.95 10.68
CA LEU A 6 -6.89 -5.27 9.31
C LEU A 6 -8.11 -6.20 9.23
N CYS A 7 -8.10 -7.31 9.98
CA CYS A 7 -9.18 -8.31 9.90
C CYS A 7 -10.12 -8.32 11.11
N GLY A 8 -9.77 -7.62 12.19
CA GLY A 8 -10.57 -7.56 13.42
C GLY A 8 -10.49 -8.80 14.31
N SER A 9 -9.68 -9.81 13.96
CA SER A 9 -9.48 -11.02 14.77
C SER A 9 -8.87 -10.69 16.15
N ASN A 10 -9.28 -11.43 17.17
CA ASN A 10 -8.64 -11.38 18.49
C ASN A 10 -7.45 -12.36 18.60
N ASP A 11 -7.25 -13.21 17.60
CA ASP A 11 -6.20 -14.22 17.60
C ASP A 11 -4.88 -13.63 17.10
N ASN A 12 -4.16 -12.98 18.01
CA ASN A 12 -2.92 -12.28 17.75
C ASN A 12 -1.86 -12.75 18.75
N THR A 13 -0.63 -12.93 18.28
CA THR A 13 0.53 -13.23 19.12
C THR A 13 1.49 -12.05 19.12
N TRP A 14 2.15 -11.82 20.26
CA TRP A 14 3.38 -11.04 20.27
C TRP A 14 4.43 -11.73 19.41
N LEU A 15 5.21 -10.97 18.63
CA LEU A 15 6.23 -11.48 17.72
C LEU A 15 7.62 -11.08 18.18
N VAL A 16 7.87 -9.77 18.28
CA VAL A 16 9.17 -9.20 18.64
C VAL A 16 9.01 -7.78 19.17
N ALA A 17 10.05 -7.24 19.80
CA ALA A 17 10.15 -5.84 20.17
C ALA A 17 11.44 -5.23 19.62
N ASP A 18 11.39 -3.95 19.23
CA ASP A 18 12.58 -3.11 19.12
C ASP A 18 12.70 -2.19 20.35
N THR A 19 13.64 -1.25 20.34
CA THR A 19 13.85 -0.30 21.46
C THR A 19 12.62 0.52 21.81
N ASN A 20 11.73 0.76 20.84
CA ASN A 20 10.62 1.70 20.94
C ASN A 20 9.24 1.04 20.81
N ARG A 21 9.14 -0.14 20.18
CA ARG A 21 7.86 -0.72 19.75
C ARG A 21 7.81 -2.23 19.92
N ASP A 22 6.67 -2.71 20.39
CA ASP A 22 6.26 -4.10 20.24
C ASP A 22 5.62 -4.32 18.86
N TYR A 23 5.79 -5.53 18.33
CA TYR A 23 5.15 -5.98 17.10
C TYR A 23 4.35 -7.24 17.37
N PHE A 24 3.15 -7.28 16.80
CA PHE A 24 2.22 -8.38 16.93
C PHE A 24 1.92 -8.98 15.57
N ARG A 25 1.71 -10.30 15.52
CA ARG A 25 1.28 -11.02 14.33
C ARG A 25 -0.13 -11.52 14.53
N CYS A 26 -1.01 -11.23 13.57
CA CYS A 26 -2.33 -11.85 13.52
C CYS A 26 -2.23 -13.28 13.00
N LEU A 27 -2.80 -14.25 13.71
CA LEU A 27 -2.83 -15.65 13.29
C LEU A 27 -3.90 -15.95 12.23
N GLN A 28 -4.83 -15.02 12.01
CA GLN A 28 -5.89 -15.15 11.00
C GLN A 28 -5.46 -14.65 9.61
N CYS A 29 -4.89 -13.44 9.53
CA CYS A 29 -4.53 -12.80 8.26
C CYS A 29 -3.03 -12.60 8.07
N ALA A 30 -2.20 -13.13 8.96
CA ALA A 30 -0.74 -13.03 8.93
C ALA A 30 -0.15 -11.61 8.98
N LEU A 31 -0.96 -10.55 9.10
CA LEU A 31 -0.47 -9.18 9.22
C LEU A 31 0.41 -9.06 10.47
N ILE A 32 1.60 -8.48 10.30
CA ILE A 32 2.39 -7.98 11.43
C ILE A 32 2.09 -6.49 11.58
N TYR A 33 1.85 -6.02 12.80
CA TYR A 33 1.57 -4.62 13.07
C TYR A 33 2.30 -4.14 14.32
N ALA A 34 2.73 -2.88 14.32
CA ALA A 34 3.32 -2.24 15.48
C ALA A 34 2.25 -1.94 16.55
N ASP A 35 2.66 -1.85 17.81
CA ASP A 35 1.80 -1.42 18.90
C ASP A 35 1.16 -0.05 18.59
N PRO A 36 -0.19 0.05 18.51
CA PRO A 36 -0.87 1.31 18.21
C PRO A 36 -0.55 2.46 19.17
N THR A 37 -0.13 2.17 20.40
CA THR A 37 0.25 3.19 21.39
C THR A 37 1.56 3.90 21.06
N THR A 38 2.33 3.37 20.10
CA THR A 38 3.63 3.88 19.66
C THR A 38 3.57 4.64 18.33
N HIS A 39 2.39 4.76 17.73
CA HIS A 39 2.21 5.47 16.47
C HIS A 39 2.59 6.95 16.60
N LEU A 40 3.20 7.47 15.54
CA LEU A 40 3.56 8.88 15.46
C LEU A 40 2.30 9.76 15.34
N THR A 41 2.41 10.99 15.82
CA THR A 41 1.43 12.02 15.48
C THR A 41 1.56 12.41 14.01
N SER A 42 0.47 12.89 13.39
CA SER A 42 0.49 13.32 11.99
C SER A 42 1.54 14.41 11.69
N SER A 43 1.86 15.27 12.68
CA SER A 43 2.95 16.24 12.55
C SER A 43 4.35 15.61 12.52
N GLN A 44 4.57 14.55 13.30
CA GLN A 44 5.84 13.82 13.31
C GLN A 44 6.04 13.02 12.02
N GLU A 45 5.00 12.36 11.53
CA GLU A 45 5.05 11.67 10.22
C GLU A 45 5.40 12.62 9.09
N LYS A 46 4.71 13.77 9.01
CA LYS A 46 4.96 14.74 7.95
C LYS A 46 6.42 15.22 7.95
N LEU A 47 7.04 15.38 9.12
CA LEU A 47 8.47 15.74 9.21
C LEU A 47 9.40 14.66 8.65
N VAL A 48 9.00 13.38 8.70
CA VAL A 48 9.71 12.29 8.03
C VAL A 48 9.46 12.37 6.53
N TYR A 49 8.20 12.49 6.10
CA TYR A 49 7.84 12.55 4.68
C TYR A 49 8.42 13.74 3.93
N ASP A 50 8.58 14.89 4.59
CA ASP A 50 9.22 16.09 4.01
C ASP A 50 10.71 15.88 3.68
N GLN A 51 11.34 14.79 4.16
CA GLN A 51 12.72 14.42 3.81
C GLN A 51 12.80 13.65 2.49
N HIS A 52 11.67 13.13 1.98
CA HIS A 52 11.65 12.36 0.74
C HIS A 52 11.93 13.23 -0.48
N ARG A 53 12.80 12.73 -1.36
CA ARG A 53 13.16 13.37 -2.62
C ARG A 53 12.60 12.58 -3.80
N ASN A 54 11.30 12.69 -4.01
CA ASN A 54 10.63 12.06 -5.16
C ASN A 54 10.80 12.98 -6.39
N ASN A 55 11.67 12.59 -7.32
CA ASN A 55 11.94 13.37 -8.53
C ASN A 55 11.49 12.60 -9.79
N PRO A 56 10.51 13.11 -10.56
CA PRO A 56 10.05 12.47 -11.80
C PRO A 56 11.10 12.33 -12.89
N ASN A 57 12.23 13.04 -12.79
CA ASN A 57 13.35 12.95 -13.72
C ASN A 57 14.45 11.99 -13.24
N ASP A 58 14.35 11.43 -12.03
CA ASP A 58 15.29 10.44 -11.52
C ASP A 58 15.03 9.08 -12.19
N ILE A 59 15.99 8.64 -13.03
CA ILE A 59 15.89 7.38 -13.78
C ILE A 59 15.82 6.18 -12.85
N GLY A 60 16.57 6.18 -11.74
CA GLY A 60 16.56 5.09 -10.77
C GLY A 60 15.21 4.99 -10.07
N TYR A 61 14.61 6.13 -9.71
CA TYR A 61 13.28 6.16 -9.11
C TYR A 61 12.18 5.72 -10.09
N ARG A 62 12.27 6.16 -11.36
CA ARG A 62 11.36 5.67 -12.42
C ARG A 62 11.51 4.18 -12.68
N GLN A 63 12.74 3.64 -12.64
CA GLN A 63 12.97 2.19 -12.75
C GLN A 63 12.36 1.45 -11.56
N PHE A 64 12.48 2.01 -10.35
CA PHE A 64 11.87 1.48 -9.14
C PHE A 64 10.34 1.41 -9.27
N LEU A 65 9.68 2.52 -9.62
CA LEU A 65 8.23 2.58 -9.84
C LEU A 65 7.78 1.77 -11.07
N GLY A 66 8.66 1.61 -12.04
CA GLY A 66 8.45 0.79 -13.24
C GLY A 66 8.19 -0.68 -12.92
N ARG A 67 8.68 -1.18 -11.77
CA ARG A 67 8.36 -2.53 -11.29
C ARG A 67 6.86 -2.75 -11.14
N LEU A 68 6.09 -1.73 -10.77
CA LEU A 68 4.63 -1.78 -10.74
C LEU A 68 4.00 -1.27 -12.03
N ALA A 69 4.43 -0.11 -12.54
CA ALA A 69 3.79 0.55 -13.67
C ALA A 69 3.73 -0.34 -14.93
N THR A 70 4.85 -1.01 -15.24
CA THR A 70 4.96 -1.87 -16.42
C THR A 70 4.04 -3.08 -16.36
N PRO A 71 4.09 -3.96 -15.34
CA PRO A 71 3.17 -5.10 -15.30
C PRO A 71 1.72 -4.67 -15.17
N LEU A 72 1.39 -3.63 -14.40
CA LEU A 72 0.01 -3.13 -14.34
C LEU A 72 -0.50 -2.73 -15.73
N ALA A 73 0.28 -1.95 -16.49
CA ALA A 73 -0.10 -1.54 -17.85
C ALA A 73 -0.35 -2.72 -18.80
N THR A 74 0.27 -3.88 -18.60
CA THR A 74 -0.01 -5.09 -19.41
C THR A 74 -1.34 -5.78 -19.07
N ARG A 75 -1.91 -5.51 -17.89
CA ARG A 75 -3.23 -6.03 -17.47
C ARG A 75 -4.38 -5.08 -17.83
N LEU A 76 -4.08 -3.81 -18.02
CA LEU A 76 -5.05 -2.79 -18.37
C LEU A 76 -5.44 -2.90 -19.85
N SER A 77 -6.72 -2.63 -20.15
CA SER A 77 -7.19 -2.41 -21.52
C SER A 77 -6.51 -1.19 -22.13
N SER A 78 -6.60 -1.06 -23.46
CA SER A 78 -6.00 0.08 -24.18
C SER A 78 -6.50 1.43 -23.62
N PRO A 79 -5.60 2.42 -23.46
CA PRO A 79 -5.96 3.75 -22.97
C PRO A 79 -6.93 4.49 -23.92
N PRO A 80 -7.68 5.50 -23.43
CA PRO A 80 -7.59 6.03 -22.07
C PRO A 80 -8.42 5.22 -21.07
N LEU A 81 -7.82 4.96 -19.91
CA LEU A 81 -8.50 4.52 -18.69
C LEU A 81 -8.21 5.54 -17.59
N SER A 82 -9.14 5.66 -16.63
CA SER A 82 -8.99 6.54 -15.48
C SER A 82 -8.31 5.82 -14.32
N GLY A 83 -7.23 6.40 -13.82
CA GLY A 83 -6.45 5.89 -12.70
C GLY A 83 -6.38 6.87 -11.53
N LEU A 84 -6.23 6.34 -10.32
CA LEU A 84 -5.88 7.12 -9.12
C LEU A 84 -4.56 6.60 -8.55
N ASP A 85 -3.64 7.52 -8.27
CA ASP A 85 -2.44 7.24 -7.47
C ASP A 85 -2.67 7.64 -6.01
N PHE A 86 -2.86 6.64 -5.14
CA PHE A 86 -3.18 6.81 -3.72
C PHE A 86 -1.91 6.74 -2.87
N GLY A 87 -1.65 7.80 -2.10
CA GLY A 87 -0.37 7.98 -1.39
C GLY A 87 0.72 8.51 -2.31
N SER A 88 0.37 9.46 -3.19
CA SER A 88 1.27 9.91 -4.26
C SER A 88 2.53 10.66 -3.77
N GLY A 89 2.54 11.09 -2.50
CA GLY A 89 3.61 11.88 -1.92
C GLY A 89 3.78 13.26 -2.56
N PRO A 90 4.89 13.97 -2.27
CA PRO A 90 5.15 15.34 -2.75
C PRO A 90 5.55 15.43 -4.23
N GLY A 91 5.99 14.32 -4.83
CA GLY A 91 6.47 14.25 -6.21
C GLY A 91 5.87 13.04 -6.94
N PRO A 92 4.63 13.15 -7.47
CA PRO A 92 3.81 12.02 -7.91
C PRO A 92 4.32 11.41 -9.23
N THR A 93 5.48 10.76 -9.15
CA THR A 93 6.22 10.27 -10.33
C THR A 93 5.49 9.14 -11.02
N LEU A 94 4.80 8.27 -10.27
CA LEU A 94 4.04 7.15 -10.83
C LEU A 94 2.88 7.66 -11.70
N SER A 95 2.13 8.65 -11.22
CA SER A 95 1.05 9.25 -12.02
C SER A 95 1.58 9.90 -13.31
N VAL A 96 2.76 10.52 -13.27
CA VAL A 96 3.41 11.08 -14.48
C VAL A 96 3.77 9.98 -15.46
N MET A 97 4.41 8.90 -14.98
CA MET A 97 4.78 7.76 -15.83
C MET A 97 3.57 7.10 -16.49
N LEU A 98 2.47 6.92 -15.75
CA LEU A 98 1.24 6.33 -16.29
C LEU A 98 0.52 7.29 -17.25
N ALA A 99 0.57 8.60 -17.01
CA ALA A 99 0.05 9.59 -17.95
C ALA A 99 0.83 9.60 -19.27
N GLU A 100 2.16 9.45 -19.23
CA GLU A 100 3.00 9.30 -20.43
C GLU A 100 2.68 8.01 -21.23
N MET A 101 2.13 6.97 -20.57
CA MET A 101 1.61 5.77 -21.23
C MET A 101 0.20 5.95 -21.82
N GLY A 102 -0.42 7.13 -21.65
CA GLY A 102 -1.72 7.49 -22.22
C GLY A 102 -2.92 7.36 -21.26
N TYR A 103 -2.70 7.05 -19.98
CA TYR A 103 -3.78 6.98 -18.99
C TYR A 103 -4.16 8.36 -18.44
N THR A 104 -5.41 8.51 -17.98
CA THR A 104 -5.85 9.71 -17.27
C THR A 104 -5.64 9.52 -15.79
N MET A 105 -4.73 10.28 -15.18
CA MET A 105 -4.36 10.11 -13.77
C MET A 105 -4.92 11.20 -12.86
N THR A 106 -5.45 10.76 -11.72
CA THR A 106 -5.71 11.57 -10.53
C THR A 106 -4.71 11.18 -9.45
N ILE A 107 -4.41 12.08 -8.52
CA ILE A 107 -3.53 11.82 -7.38
C ILE A 107 -4.27 12.11 -6.07
N TYR A 108 -3.91 11.39 -5.02
CA TYR A 108 -4.35 11.66 -3.67
C TYR A 108 -3.24 11.38 -2.67
N ASP A 109 -3.05 12.30 -1.73
CA ASP A 109 -2.16 12.12 -0.59
C ASP A 109 -2.66 12.99 0.57
N PRO A 110 -2.80 12.47 1.80
CA PRO A 110 -3.34 13.23 2.92
C PRO A 110 -2.53 14.47 3.30
N TYR A 111 -1.24 14.53 2.96
CA TYR A 111 -0.34 15.65 3.28
C TYR A 111 -0.04 16.53 2.07
N PHE A 112 0.05 15.94 0.87
CA PHE A 112 0.56 16.63 -0.32
C PHE A 112 -0.50 16.88 -1.41
N ALA A 113 -1.60 16.12 -1.42
CA ALA A 113 -2.69 16.21 -2.39
C ALA A 113 -4.04 15.83 -1.75
N ALA A 114 -4.44 16.61 -0.72
CA ALA A 114 -5.50 16.24 0.22
C ALA A 114 -6.93 16.52 -0.31
N GLN A 115 -7.15 16.60 -1.62
CA GLN A 115 -8.46 16.86 -2.21
C GLN A 115 -9.37 15.63 -2.06
N SER A 116 -10.09 15.54 -0.94
CA SER A 116 -10.94 14.39 -0.60
C SER A 116 -12.05 14.07 -1.60
N VAL A 117 -12.47 15.02 -2.43
CA VAL A 117 -13.47 14.80 -3.49
C VAL A 117 -13.08 13.69 -4.47
N VAL A 118 -11.77 13.47 -4.68
CA VAL A 118 -11.29 12.39 -5.56
C VAL A 118 -11.61 11.00 -4.99
N LEU A 119 -11.83 10.90 -3.68
CA LEU A 119 -12.17 9.65 -3.01
C LEU A 119 -13.65 9.27 -3.10
N GLU A 120 -14.49 10.14 -3.67
CA GLU A 120 -15.93 9.91 -3.86
C GLU A 120 -16.22 9.15 -5.17
N GLY A 121 -15.24 9.09 -6.08
CA GLY A 121 -15.37 8.46 -7.39
C GLY A 121 -14.98 6.98 -7.44
N GLN A 122 -14.92 6.45 -8.67
CA GLN A 122 -14.35 5.15 -8.98
C GLN A 122 -13.46 5.23 -10.22
N TYR A 123 -12.44 4.39 -10.25
CA TYR A 123 -11.37 4.37 -11.23
C TYR A 123 -11.27 2.98 -11.87
N ASP A 124 -10.83 2.96 -13.13
CA ASP A 124 -10.55 1.71 -13.84
C ASP A 124 -9.36 0.98 -13.21
N PHE A 125 -8.45 1.75 -12.61
CA PHE A 125 -7.41 1.22 -11.73
C PHE A 125 -7.00 2.19 -10.62
N VAL A 126 -6.45 1.64 -9.54
CA VAL A 126 -5.88 2.42 -8.43
C VAL A 126 -4.46 1.90 -8.16
N THR A 127 -3.51 2.79 -7.90
CA THR A 127 -2.16 2.45 -7.44
C THR A 127 -1.93 2.89 -6.01
N CYS A 128 -1.12 2.14 -5.26
CA CYS A 128 -0.69 2.46 -3.91
C CYS A 128 0.73 1.94 -3.70
N THR A 129 1.73 2.81 -3.84
CA THR A 129 3.15 2.43 -3.81
C THR A 129 3.86 3.06 -2.63
N GLU A 130 4.54 2.24 -1.82
CA GLU A 130 5.23 2.66 -0.60
C GLU A 130 4.33 3.54 0.29
N ALA A 131 3.14 3.02 0.60
CA ALA A 131 2.06 3.79 1.23
C ALA A 131 1.21 2.93 2.18
N ILE A 132 0.88 1.69 1.78
CA ILE A 132 0.02 0.80 2.56
C ILE A 132 0.63 0.43 3.92
N GLU A 133 1.96 0.42 4.02
CA GLU A 133 2.70 0.13 5.24
C GLU A 133 2.53 1.19 6.34
N HIS A 134 2.08 2.39 5.97
CA HIS A 134 1.82 3.51 6.88
C HIS A 134 0.38 3.54 7.39
N PHE A 135 -0.48 2.61 6.96
CA PHE A 135 -1.88 2.63 7.35
C PHE A 135 -2.03 2.26 8.83
N TYR A 136 -2.51 3.21 9.63
CA TYR A 136 -2.88 2.99 11.04
C TYR A 136 -4.20 2.24 11.20
N GLN A 137 -5.11 2.33 10.23
CA GLN A 137 -6.41 1.65 10.24
C GLN A 137 -6.58 0.80 8.98
N PRO A 138 -5.66 -0.12 8.66
CA PRO A 138 -5.56 -0.78 7.36
C PRO A 138 -6.86 -1.45 6.90
N ALA A 139 -7.75 -1.90 7.80
CA ALA A 139 -9.11 -2.34 7.42
C ALA A 139 -9.93 -1.24 6.69
N LYS A 140 -9.93 -0.02 7.24
CA LYS A 140 -10.64 1.13 6.69
C LYS A 140 -10.02 1.58 5.38
N GLU A 141 -8.71 1.75 5.34
CA GLU A 141 -8.03 2.19 4.12
C GLU A 141 -8.09 1.13 3.01
N TRP A 142 -7.99 -0.16 3.34
CA TRP A 142 -8.23 -1.25 2.38
C TRP A 142 -9.65 -1.21 1.80
N GLY A 143 -10.66 -1.06 2.66
CA GLY A 143 -12.06 -0.92 2.21
C GLY A 143 -12.25 0.30 1.29
N LEU A 144 -11.55 1.40 1.57
CA LEU A 144 -11.52 2.57 0.69
C LEU A 144 -10.90 2.24 -0.67
N LEU A 145 -9.71 1.62 -0.71
CA LEU A 145 -9.07 1.21 -1.96
C LEU A 145 -10.00 0.33 -2.81
N LEU A 146 -10.64 -0.68 -2.22
CA LEU A 146 -11.57 -1.55 -2.94
C LEU A 146 -12.83 -0.83 -3.43
N ARG A 147 -13.30 0.19 -2.71
CA ARG A 147 -14.44 1.01 -3.14
C ARG A 147 -14.08 1.87 -4.36
N LEU A 148 -12.85 2.39 -4.39
CA LEU A 148 -12.34 3.24 -5.48
C LEU A 148 -12.14 2.45 -6.78
N VAL A 149 -11.95 1.14 -6.73
CA VAL A 149 -11.79 0.30 -7.91
C VAL A 149 -13.16 -0.10 -8.47
N LYS A 150 -13.40 0.18 -9.76
CA LYS A 150 -14.60 -0.28 -10.49
C LYS A 150 -14.65 -1.82 -10.56
N PRO A 151 -15.84 -2.44 -10.67
CA PRO A 151 -15.95 -3.84 -11.08
C PRO A 151 -15.20 -4.09 -12.39
N GLY A 152 -14.43 -5.17 -12.45
CA GLY A 152 -13.50 -5.47 -13.55
C GLY A 152 -12.16 -4.71 -13.53
N GLY A 153 -11.98 -3.76 -12.62
CA GLY A 153 -10.79 -2.91 -12.49
C GLY A 153 -9.66 -3.52 -11.66
N TRP A 154 -8.55 -2.78 -11.55
CA TRP A 154 -7.32 -3.24 -10.92
C TRP A 154 -6.86 -2.38 -9.75
N LEU A 155 -6.30 -3.01 -8.72
CA LEU A 155 -5.55 -2.38 -7.65
C LEU A 155 -4.09 -2.84 -7.75
N GLY A 156 -3.18 -1.92 -8.06
CA GLY A 156 -1.74 -2.17 -8.02
C GLY A 156 -1.15 -1.68 -6.71
N ILE A 157 -0.51 -2.57 -5.96
CA ILE A 157 0.20 -2.24 -4.73
C ILE A 157 1.68 -2.55 -4.90
N MET A 158 2.54 -1.67 -4.41
CA MET A 158 3.95 -1.96 -4.24
C MET A 158 4.37 -1.64 -2.81
N THR A 159 4.87 -2.64 -2.09
CA THR A 159 5.37 -2.52 -0.72
C THR A 159 6.27 -3.72 -0.45
N LYS A 160 7.19 -3.62 0.51
CA LYS A 160 8.00 -4.80 0.85
C LYS A 160 7.19 -5.82 1.64
N LEU A 161 7.26 -7.07 1.19
CA LEU A 161 6.58 -8.18 1.84
C LEU A 161 7.44 -8.82 2.93
N VAL A 162 6.80 -9.15 4.04
CA VAL A 162 7.33 -10.07 5.04
C VAL A 162 7.40 -11.46 4.39
N THR A 163 8.60 -12.01 4.31
CA THR A 163 8.87 -13.33 3.71
C THR A 163 9.20 -14.38 4.77
N ASP A 164 9.77 -13.95 5.90
CA ASP A 164 10.13 -14.80 7.02
C ASP A 164 9.89 -14.03 8.33
N THR A 165 9.07 -14.61 9.21
CA THR A 165 8.76 -14.02 10.51
C THR A 165 9.94 -14.07 11.46
N ASP A 166 10.82 -15.06 11.34
CA ASP A 166 11.99 -15.20 12.20
C ASP A 166 13.05 -14.15 11.83
N ALA A 167 13.12 -13.80 10.53
CA ALA A 167 13.97 -12.72 10.05
C ALA A 167 13.42 -11.30 10.33
N PHE A 168 12.15 -11.18 10.76
CA PHE A 168 11.49 -9.88 10.96
C PHE A 168 12.22 -9.02 12.01
N GLU A 169 12.75 -9.63 13.07
CA GLU A 169 13.52 -8.92 14.12
C GLU A 169 14.67 -8.08 13.55
N HIS A 170 15.36 -8.60 12.54
CA HIS A 170 16.52 -7.94 11.94
C HIS A 170 16.20 -7.23 10.62
N TRP A 171 14.92 -7.24 10.21
CA TRP A 171 14.50 -6.61 8.97
C TRP A 171 14.53 -5.09 9.10
N TYR A 172 15.33 -4.43 8.27
CA TYR A 172 15.56 -2.98 8.35
C TYR A 172 14.31 -2.16 8.03
N TYR A 173 13.40 -2.69 7.21
CA TYR A 173 12.23 -1.96 6.73
C TYR A 173 11.28 -1.59 7.86
N LYS A 174 11.22 -2.40 8.94
CA LYS A 174 10.42 -2.03 10.11
C LYS A 174 11.01 -0.86 10.89
N ASN A 175 12.30 -0.54 10.74
CA ASN A 175 12.96 0.46 11.57
C ASN A 175 12.53 1.89 11.24
N ASP A 176 11.84 2.10 10.10
CA ASP A 176 11.15 3.35 9.85
C ASP A 176 9.96 3.48 10.84
N PRO A 177 9.90 4.53 11.67
CA PRO A 177 8.83 4.71 12.65
C PRO A 177 7.46 4.98 12.01
N THR A 178 7.42 5.36 10.74
CA THR A 178 6.17 5.53 9.98
C THR A 178 5.62 4.19 9.45
N HIS A 179 6.41 3.12 9.44
CA HIS A 179 5.94 1.80 9.01
C HIS A 179 5.31 1.08 10.21
N VAL A 180 4.01 0.78 10.10
CA VAL A 180 3.19 0.25 11.20
C VAL A 180 2.37 -0.97 10.83
N SER A 181 2.17 -1.22 9.53
CA SER A 181 1.45 -2.38 9.00
C SER A 181 2.34 -3.12 8.00
N PHE A 182 2.67 -4.38 8.26
CA PHE A 182 3.60 -5.15 7.44
C PHE A 182 2.88 -6.36 6.84
N PHE A 183 2.75 -6.31 5.51
CA PHE A 183 2.00 -7.29 4.73
C PHE A 183 2.89 -8.44 4.27
N SER A 184 2.27 -9.59 4.01
CA SER A 184 2.92 -10.78 3.47
C SER A 184 2.10 -11.33 2.29
N HIS A 185 2.65 -12.34 1.59
CA HIS A 185 1.86 -13.10 0.62
C HIS A 185 0.59 -13.66 1.26
N ASP A 186 0.69 -14.24 2.46
CA ASP A 186 -0.44 -14.81 3.18
C ASP A 186 -1.50 -13.75 3.49
N THR A 187 -1.09 -12.53 3.83
CA THR A 187 -2.01 -11.42 4.08
C THR A 187 -2.78 -11.04 2.81
N PHE A 188 -2.10 -10.92 1.66
CA PHE A 188 -2.78 -10.59 0.40
C PHE A 188 -3.65 -11.74 -0.12
N CYS A 189 -3.22 -13.00 0.05
CA CYS A 189 -4.05 -14.17 -0.25
C CYS A 189 -5.31 -14.20 0.62
N PHE A 190 -5.19 -13.92 1.92
CA PHE A 190 -6.33 -13.80 2.83
C PHE A 190 -7.30 -12.71 2.38
N LEU A 191 -6.79 -11.52 2.06
CA LEU A 191 -7.62 -10.39 1.61
C LEU A 191 -8.32 -10.71 0.29
N ALA A 192 -7.60 -11.30 -0.66
CA ALA A 192 -8.16 -11.70 -1.94
C ALA A 192 -9.28 -12.73 -1.78
N GLN A 193 -9.07 -13.75 -0.93
CA GLN A 193 -10.11 -14.75 -0.64
C GLN A 193 -11.31 -14.12 0.07
N ARG A 194 -11.08 -13.27 1.09
CA ARG A 194 -12.15 -12.62 1.87
C ARG A 194 -13.03 -11.72 0.99
N ASP A 195 -12.40 -10.97 0.09
CA ASP A 195 -13.05 -9.90 -0.66
C ASP A 195 -13.38 -10.28 -2.11
N GLY A 196 -13.12 -11.55 -2.50
CA GLY A 196 -13.44 -12.07 -3.82
C GLY A 196 -12.58 -11.48 -4.95
N LEU A 197 -11.29 -11.22 -4.68
CA LEU A 197 -10.35 -10.66 -5.64
C LEU A 197 -9.49 -11.76 -6.26
N GLU A 198 -9.02 -11.52 -7.49
CA GLU A 198 -7.92 -12.29 -8.07
C GLU A 198 -6.60 -11.60 -7.67
N VAL A 199 -5.61 -12.34 -7.17
CA VAL A 199 -4.32 -11.78 -6.75
C VAL A 199 -3.18 -12.38 -7.55
N GLU A 200 -2.31 -11.50 -8.06
CA GLU A 200 -1.06 -11.83 -8.74
C GLU A 200 0.10 -11.16 -8.02
N PHE A 201 1.20 -11.89 -7.87
CA PHE A 201 2.45 -11.36 -7.34
C PHE A 201 3.48 -11.25 -8.45
N VAL A 202 4.09 -10.08 -8.60
CA VAL A 202 5.10 -9.80 -9.63
C VAL A 202 6.40 -9.39 -8.94
N GLY A 203 7.46 -10.18 -9.12
CA GLY A 203 8.70 -9.95 -8.40
C GLY A 203 8.52 -10.15 -6.89
N ASN A 204 9.16 -9.29 -6.09
CA ASN A 204 9.22 -9.45 -4.63
C ASN A 204 8.30 -8.50 -3.85
N ASP A 205 7.81 -7.44 -4.51
CA ASP A 205 7.19 -6.29 -3.86
C ASP A 205 5.95 -5.76 -4.57
N VAL A 206 5.57 -6.33 -5.73
CA VAL A 206 4.38 -5.89 -6.48
C VAL A 206 3.25 -6.89 -6.36
N ILE A 207 2.08 -6.39 -6.01
CA ILE A 207 0.84 -7.12 -5.84
C ILE A 207 -0.20 -6.48 -6.74
N LEU A 208 -0.72 -7.25 -7.70
CA LEU A 208 -1.79 -6.81 -8.57
C LEU A 208 -3.05 -7.57 -8.19
N LEU A 209 -4.09 -6.83 -7.80
CA LEU A 209 -5.38 -7.39 -7.45
C LEU A 209 -6.43 -6.96 -8.47
N ARG A 210 -7.17 -7.93 -9.02
CA ARG A 210 -8.30 -7.65 -9.89
C ARG A 210 -9.60 -7.78 -9.10
N LYS A 211 -10.47 -6.81 -9.25
CA LYS A 211 -11.85 -6.88 -8.80
C LYS A 211 -12.68 -7.50 -9.94
N PRO A 212 -13.26 -8.70 -9.77
CA PRO A 212 -14.11 -9.29 -10.81
C PRO A 212 -15.33 -8.41 -11.14
N GLN A 213 -16.01 -8.73 -12.25
CA GLN A 213 -17.24 -8.03 -12.68
C GLN A 213 -18.42 -8.35 -11.77
#